data_AF-A0AA87NS93-F1
#
_entry.id   AF-A0AA87NS93-F1
#
_cell.length_a   1.000
_cell.length_b   1.000
_cell.length_c   1.000
_cell.angle_alpha   90.00
_cell.angle_beta   90.00
_cell.angle_gamma   90.00
#
_symmetry.space_group_name_H-M   'P 1'
#
loop_
_entity.id
_entity.type
_entity.pdbx_description
1 polymer ?
#
loop_
_entity_poly.entity_id
_entity_poly.type
_entity_poly.pdbx_seq_one_letter_code
_entity_poly.pdbx_strand_id
1 'polypeptide(L)'
;MIDGYVITFHTHYEALVCMRSLEKSEAVQNGTITIKLIPVPRELSSACGTAVKVTIKGGAVFGAENFANIERDEVFSFDAAGKYTAVNL
;
A
#
# COMPACT_ATOMS: atom_id res chain seq x y z
N MET A 1 11.90 6.21 -9.46
CA MET A 1 10.45 6.50 -9.59
C MET A 1 9.75 5.45 -8.75
N ILE A 2 8.74 5.84 -7.96
CA ILE A 2 8.05 4.91 -7.07
C ILE A 2 7.01 4.15 -7.92
N ASP A 3 7.02 2.82 -7.86
CA ASP A 3 6.08 1.96 -8.57
C ASP A 3 4.82 1.70 -7.73
N GLY A 4 4.89 1.94 -6.43
CA GLY A 4 3.74 1.90 -5.54
C GLY A 4 4.10 1.85 -4.06
N TYR A 5 3.12 1.41 -3.27
CA TYR A 5 3.23 1.33 -1.83
C TYR A 5 2.78 -0.03 -1.29
N VAL A 6 3.30 -0.40 -0.13
CA VAL A 6 2.84 -1.51 0.69
C VAL A 6 2.50 -0.96 2.06
N ILE A 7 1.29 -1.25 2.51
CA ILE A 7 0.75 -0.83 3.80
C ILE A 7 0.59 -2.08 4.65
N THR A 8 1.24 -2.10 5.80
CA THR A 8 1.22 -3.26 6.70
C THR A 8 0.18 -3.08 7.80
N PHE A 9 -0.40 -4.20 8.23
CA PHE A 9 -1.42 -4.24 9.28
C PHE A 9 -1.19 -5.46 10.17
N HIS A 10 -1.50 -5.27 11.46
CA HIS A 10 -1.43 -6.33 12.45
C HIS A 10 -2.49 -7.40 12.18
N THR A 11 -3.69 -7.00 11.75
CA THR A 11 -4.78 -7.92 11.47
C THR A 11 -5.22 -7.92 10.01
N HIS A 12 -5.76 -9.07 9.57
CA HIS A 12 -6.38 -9.18 8.24
C HIS A 12 -7.61 -8.27 8.08
N TYR A 13 -8.35 -8.04 9.17
CA TYR A 13 -9.55 -7.21 9.16
C TYR A 13 -9.22 -5.75 8.83
N GLU A 14 -8.22 -5.17 9.48
CA GLU A 14 -7.76 -3.79 9.22
C GLU A 14 -7.30 -3.63 7.77
N ALA A 15 -6.53 -4.59 7.26
CA ALA A 15 -6.08 -4.61 5.87
C ALA A 15 -7.26 -4.62 4.88
N LEU A 16 -8.31 -5.39 5.18
CA LEU A 16 -9.50 -5.50 4.35
C LEU A 16 -10.34 -4.21 4.36
N VAL A 17 -10.49 -3.57 5.53
CA VAL A 17 -11.14 -2.26 5.66
C VAL A 17 -10.38 -1.20 4.87
N CYS A 18 -9.05 -1.16 4.99
CA CYS A 18 -8.21 -0.25 4.22
C CYS A 18 -8.37 -0.48 2.71
N MET A 19 -8.27 -1.73 2.25
CA MET A 19 -8.46 -2.07 0.83
C MET A 19 -9.81 -1.58 0.31
N ARG A 20 -10.91 -1.87 1.01
CA ARG A 20 -12.25 -1.43 0.60
C ARG A 20 -12.41 0.09 0.62
N SER A 21 -11.73 0.79 1.51
CA SER A 21 -11.72 2.25 1.55
C SER A 21 -11.00 2.81 0.32
N LEU A 22 -9.82 2.27 0.02
CA LEU A 22 -9.01 2.70 -1.12
C LEU A 22 -9.66 2.33 -2.47
N GLU A 23 -10.35 1.20 -2.58
CA GLU A 23 -11.12 0.79 -3.78
C GLU A 23 -12.20 1.81 -4.19
N LYS A 24 -12.70 2.60 -3.24
CA LYS A 24 -13.68 3.66 -3.51
C LYS A 24 -13.03 4.94 -4.04
N SER A 25 -11.71 5.07 -3.98
CA SER A 25 -10.98 6.24 -4.49
C SER A 25 -11.12 6.34 -6.00
N GLU A 26 -11.28 7.58 -6.50
CA GLU A 26 -11.29 7.89 -7.93
C GLU A 26 -10.03 7.38 -8.64
N ALA A 27 -8.88 7.30 -7.94
CA ALA A 27 -7.64 6.78 -8.51
C ALA A 27 -7.75 5.29 -8.91
N VAL A 28 -8.54 4.49 -8.21
CA VAL A 28 -8.80 3.09 -8.58
C VAL A 28 -9.80 3.03 -9.73
N GLN A 29 -10.87 3.83 -9.64
CA GLN A 29 -11.93 3.87 -10.66
C GLN A 29 -11.40 4.33 -12.02
N ASN A 30 -10.49 5.32 -12.03
CA ASN A 30 -9.80 5.81 -13.22
C ASN A 30 -8.66 4.88 -13.67
N GLY A 31 -8.45 3.75 -13.00
CA GLY A 31 -7.39 2.78 -13.31
C GLY A 31 -5.97 3.29 -13.08
N THR A 32 -5.82 4.40 -12.37
CA THR A 32 -4.55 5.05 -12.05
C THR A 32 -3.73 4.23 -11.06
N ILE A 33 -4.42 3.61 -10.10
CA ILE A 33 -3.83 2.67 -9.16
C ILE A 33 -4.54 1.31 -9.19
N THR A 34 -3.83 0.28 -8.77
CA THR A 34 -4.37 -1.06 -8.56
C THR A 34 -4.04 -1.52 -7.15
N ILE A 35 -5.00 -2.14 -6.47
CA ILE A 35 -4.89 -2.52 -5.07
C ILE A 35 -5.06 -4.03 -4.95
N LYS A 36 -4.21 -4.66 -4.13
CA LYS A 36 -4.33 -6.09 -3.80
C LYS A 36 -3.96 -6.33 -2.34
N LEU A 37 -4.67 -7.25 -1.70
CA LEU A 37 -4.22 -7.85 -0.44
C LEU A 37 -3.12 -8.87 -0.72
N ILE A 38 -2.05 -8.80 0.05
CA ILE A 38 -0.91 -9.73 0.01
C ILE A 38 -0.51 -10.10 1.45
N PRO A 39 0.13 -11.26 1.67
CA PRO A 39 0.88 -11.46 2.91
C PRO A 39 1.98 -10.41 3.02
N VAL A 40 2.33 -9.99 4.25
CA VAL A 40 3.44 -9.06 4.46
C VAL A 40 4.73 -9.67 3.88
N PRO A 41 5.45 -8.96 2.98
CA PRO A 41 6.75 -9.39 2.50
C PRO A 41 7.73 -9.63 3.66
N ARG A 42 8.45 -10.76 3.63
CA ARG A 42 9.37 -11.16 4.72
C ARG A 42 10.52 -10.16 4.95
N GLU A 43 10.89 -9.41 3.92
CA GLU A 43 11.91 -8.36 4.03
C GLU A 43 11.42 -7.10 4.74
N LEU A 44 10.10 -6.92 4.86
CA LEU A 44 9.47 -5.84 5.60
C LEU A 44 9.24 -6.21 7.07
N SER A 45 8.75 -7.42 7.32
CA SER A 45 8.52 -7.89 8.68
C SER A 45 8.57 -9.41 8.76
N SER A 46 9.07 -9.89 9.90
CA SER A 46 9.04 -11.31 10.28
C SER A 46 7.68 -11.74 10.88
N ALA A 47 6.76 -10.80 11.09
CA ALA A 47 5.43 -11.08 11.64
C ALA A 47 4.44 -11.58 10.57
N CYS A 48 3.53 -12.49 10.96
CA CYS A 48 2.47 -13.05 10.10
C CYS A 48 1.31 -12.07 9.86
N GLY A 49 1.60 -10.83 9.43
CA GLY A 49 0.59 -9.81 9.14
C GLY A 49 -0.03 -9.91 7.75
N THR A 50 -0.99 -9.04 7.49
CA THR A 50 -1.55 -8.81 6.14
C THR A 50 -1.13 -7.44 5.64
N ALA A 51 -0.83 -7.31 4.35
CA ALA A 51 -0.51 -6.03 3.74
C ALA A 51 -1.40 -5.71 2.55
N VAL A 52 -1.59 -4.41 2.31
CA VAL A 52 -2.25 -3.87 1.12
C VAL A 52 -1.18 -3.34 0.19
N LYS A 53 -1.06 -3.93 -1.01
CA LYS A 53 -0.18 -3.46 -2.06
C LYS A 53 -0.94 -2.53 -3.00
N VAL A 54 -0.50 -1.28 -3.10
CA VAL A 54 -0.96 -0.28 -4.05
C VAL A 54 0.08 -0.19 -5.16
N THR A 55 -0.32 -0.40 -6.41
CA THR A 55 0.56 -0.28 -7.59
C THR A 55 0.08 0.88 -8.44
N ILE A 56 0.98 1.81 -8.76
CA ILE A 56 0.69 3.00 -9.54
C ILE A 56 0.96 2.69 -11.01
N LYS A 57 0.00 2.97 -11.89
CA LYS A 57 0.16 2.77 -13.34
C LYS A 57 0.62 4.05 -14.02
N GLY A 58 1.52 3.89 -14.99
CA GLY A 58 1.79 4.93 -16.00
C GLY A 58 2.39 6.24 -15.47
N GLY A 59 3.15 6.21 -14.38
CA GLY A 59 3.81 7.41 -13.83
C GLY A 59 2.86 8.43 -13.21
N ALA A 60 1.63 8.01 -12.86
CA ALA A 60 0.69 8.87 -12.19
C ALA A 60 1.18 9.32 -10.81
N VAL A 61 0.75 10.50 -10.38
CA VAL A 61 1.11 11.04 -9.07
C VAL A 61 0.14 10.50 -8.04
N PHE A 62 0.60 9.54 -7.26
CA PHE A 62 -0.11 9.03 -6.08
C PHE A 62 0.87 9.08 -4.92
N GLY A 63 0.67 10.04 -4.01
CA GLY A 63 1.55 10.24 -2.87
C GLY A 63 1.06 9.51 -1.63
N ALA A 64 1.96 9.37 -0.66
CA ALA A 64 1.70 8.61 0.54
C ALA A 64 0.80 9.36 1.55
N GLU A 65 0.55 10.65 1.34
CA GLU A 65 -0.43 11.47 2.06
C GLU A 65 -1.86 10.90 2.00
N ASN A 66 -2.17 10.13 0.95
CA ASN A 66 -3.45 9.41 0.80
C ASN A 66 -3.69 8.37 1.90
N PHE A 67 -2.66 8.06 2.69
CA PHE A 67 -2.70 7.08 3.77
C PHE A 67 -2.57 7.71 5.17
N ALA A 68 -2.42 9.03 5.28
CA ALA A 68 -2.18 9.69 6.57
C ALA A 68 -3.34 9.51 7.57
N ASN A 69 -4.57 9.36 7.06
CA ASN A 69 -5.79 9.19 7.87
C ASN A 69 -6.20 7.71 8.03
N ILE A 70 -5.33 6.76 7.71
CA ILE A 70 -5.62 5.32 7.80
C ILE A 70 -4.86 4.76 9.00
N GLU A 71 -5.59 4.09 9.89
CA GLU A 71 -5.00 3.32 10.99
C GLU A 71 -4.28 2.10 10.41
N ARG A 72 -2.95 2.07 10.56
CA ARG A 72 -2.03 1.12 9.93
C ARG A 72 -0.75 1.01 10.76
N ASP A 73 0.03 -0.04 10.52
CA ASP A 73 1.33 -0.21 11.18
C ASP A 73 2.39 0.65 10.47
N GLU A 74 2.80 0.27 9.26
CA GLU A 74 3.88 0.94 8.54
C GLU A 74 3.63 1.15 7.04
N VAL A 75 4.09 2.32 6.61
CA VAL A 75 4.35 2.89 5.26
C VAL A 75 5.53 2.34 4.48
N PHE A 76 5.40 1.55 3.43
CA PHE A 76 6.55 1.29 2.53
C PHE A 76 6.27 1.75 1.10
N SER A 77 7.22 2.42 0.48
CA SER A 77 7.27 2.62 -0.98
C SER A 77 8.10 1.52 -1.62
N PHE A 78 7.83 1.15 -2.87
CA PHE A 78 8.68 0.25 -3.64
C PHE A 78 8.96 0.77 -5.04
N ASP A 79 10.12 0.40 -5.57
CA ASP A 79 10.56 0.74 -6.93
C ASP A 79 10.52 -0.49 -7.86
N ALA A 80 10.91 -0.29 -9.12
CA ALA A 80 10.97 -1.34 -10.14
C ALA A 80 11.96 -2.46 -9.81
N ALA A 81 12.93 -2.21 -8.92
CA ALA A 81 13.84 -3.24 -8.42
C ALA A 81 13.21 -4.06 -7.28
N GLY A 82 11.98 -3.73 -6.86
CA GLY A 82 11.30 -4.37 -5.74
C GLY A 82 11.86 -3.93 -4.38
N LYS A 83 12.69 -2.88 -4.32
CA LYS A 83 13.29 -2.44 -3.07
C LYS A 83 12.28 -1.62 -2.27
N TYR A 84 12.06 -2.02 -1.02
CA TYR A 84 11.17 -1.31 -0.12
C TYR A 84 11.90 -0.22 0.67
N THR A 85 11.25 0.93 0.83
CA THR A 85 11.74 2.04 1.66
C THR A 85 10.61 2.57 2.54
N ALA A 86 10.86 2.64 3.85
CA ALA A 86 9.89 3.17 4.81
C ALA A 86 9.57 4.64 4.50
N VAL A 87 8.29 5.00 4.58
CA VAL A 87 7.77 6.34 4.36
C VAL A 87 7.26 6.89 5.68
N ASN A 88 7.90 7.93 6.19
CA ASN A 88 7.42 8.67 7.35
C ASN A 88 6.28 9.59 6.93
N LEU A 89 5.15 9.46 7.59
CA LEU A 89 3.87 10.09 7.26
C LEU A 89 3.22 10.71 8.49
#